data_AF-A0AAD0MLB0-F1
#
_entry.id   AF-A0AAD0MLB0-F1
#
_cell.length_a   1.000
_cell.length_b   1.000
_cell.length_c   1.000
_cell.angle_alpha   90.00
_cell.angle_beta   90.00
_cell.angle_gamma   90.00
#
_symmetry.space_group_name_H-M   'P 1'
#
loop_
_entity.id
_entity.type
_entity.pdbx_description
1 polymer ?
#
loop_
_entity_poly.entity_id
_entity_poly.type
_entity_poly.pdbx_seq_one_letter_code
_entity_poly.pdbx_strand_id
1 'polypeptide(L)'
;MRSTLKENREIKKLRKQKFTKQNLKRNLVELSSRGLIVYLTEIFPRDGQDYPEHKKKMMILKSLDKEDITCAIARLDRINHVNDQKRFFFFIGAMSTIIGAAIGTILGNIEFDPDETNLDIATTIAMIYIVPVIICLMFSWAVIMDSFSKATVNYFKDLLILARDEKKNDIEIE
;
A
#
# COMPACT_ATOMS: atom_id res chain seq x y z
N MET A 1 -6.36 15.99 -9.14
CA MET A 1 -6.87 15.36 -10.39
C MET A 1 -5.81 15.25 -11.50
N ARG A 2 -4.99 16.29 -11.76
CA ARG A 2 -3.88 16.22 -12.75
C ARG A 2 -2.72 15.26 -12.35
N SER A 3 -2.38 15.18 -11.06
CA SER A 3 -1.32 14.27 -10.57
C SER A 3 -1.72 12.80 -10.67
N THR A 4 -2.96 12.45 -10.29
CA THR A 4 -3.51 11.10 -10.36
C THR A 4 -3.64 10.58 -11.80
N LEU A 5 -3.99 11.45 -12.76
CA LEU A 5 -4.02 11.07 -14.19
C LEU A 5 -2.63 10.80 -14.78
N LYS A 6 -1.61 11.58 -14.37
CA LYS A 6 -0.23 11.37 -14.79
C LYS A 6 0.33 10.06 -14.20
N GLU A 7 0.08 9.85 -12.91
CA GLU A 7 0.46 8.64 -12.17
C GLU A 7 -0.19 7.37 -12.76
N ASN A 8 -1.49 7.41 -13.08
CA ASN A 8 -2.18 6.29 -13.73
C ASN A 8 -1.62 5.96 -15.12
N ARG A 9 -1.16 6.96 -15.88
CA ARG A 9 -0.49 6.75 -17.17
C ARG A 9 0.89 6.14 -16.99
N GLU A 10 1.64 6.56 -15.96
CA GLU A 10 2.93 5.96 -15.60
C GLU A 10 2.76 4.49 -15.21
N ILE A 11 1.80 4.17 -14.34
CA ILE A 11 1.47 2.79 -13.95
C ILE A 11 1.08 1.93 -15.16
N LYS A 12 0.26 2.46 -16.08
CA LYS A 12 -0.15 1.72 -17.29
C LYS A 12 1.01 1.46 -18.25
N LYS A 13 1.98 2.39 -18.33
CA LYS A 13 3.24 2.18 -19.09
C LYS A 13 4.14 1.16 -18.40
N LEU A 14 4.20 1.18 -17.07
CA LEU A 14 4.99 0.24 -16.27
C LEU A 14 4.53 -1.21 -16.45
N ARG A 15 3.21 -1.46 -16.45
CA ARG A 15 2.65 -2.81 -16.68
C ARG A 15 3.04 -3.44 -18.02
N LYS A 16 3.50 -2.65 -18.98
CA LYS A 16 3.96 -3.12 -20.29
C LYS A 16 5.49 -3.31 -20.36
N GLN A 17 6.23 -2.89 -19.34
CA GLN A 17 7.69 -3.02 -19.32
C GLN A 17 8.10 -4.44 -18.93
N LYS A 18 9.05 -4.99 -19.68
CA LYS A 18 9.72 -6.24 -19.30
C LYS A 18 10.64 -6.00 -18.10
N PHE A 19 10.69 -6.96 -17.18
CA PHE A 19 11.63 -6.94 -16.07
C PHE A 19 13.05 -7.24 -16.56
N THR A 20 13.91 -6.23 -16.58
CA THR A 20 15.31 -6.31 -17.04
C THR A 20 16.22 -5.52 -16.09
N LYS A 21 17.54 -5.80 -16.07
CA LYS A 21 18.52 -5.07 -15.23
C LYS A 21 18.40 -3.55 -15.42
N GLN A 22 18.34 -3.09 -16.67
CA GLN A 22 18.27 -1.66 -17.00
C GLN A 22 16.96 -1.02 -16.52
N ASN A 23 15.82 -1.67 -16.75
CA ASN A 23 14.53 -1.15 -16.30
C ASN A 23 14.46 -1.14 -14.77
N LEU A 24 15.01 -2.17 -14.11
CA LEU A 24 15.08 -2.23 -12.65
C LEU A 24 15.90 -1.08 -12.07
N LYS A 25 17.14 -0.87 -12.56
CA LYS A 25 17.99 0.26 -12.12
C LYS A 25 17.26 1.60 -12.27
N ARG A 26 16.74 1.86 -13.47
CA ARG A 26 16.04 3.12 -13.76
C ARG A 26 14.84 3.29 -12.84
N ASN A 27 14.01 2.27 -12.70
CA ASN A 27 12.77 2.35 -11.94
C ASN A 27 13.03 2.49 -10.42
N LEU A 28 14.12 1.92 -9.90
CA LEU A 28 14.55 2.09 -8.51
C LEU A 28 15.00 3.52 -8.19
N VAL A 29 15.34 4.34 -9.18
CA VAL A 29 15.78 5.73 -9.00
C VAL A 29 14.69 6.73 -9.40
N GLU A 30 14.07 6.54 -10.57
CA GLU A 30 13.23 7.56 -11.19
C GLU A 30 11.75 7.51 -10.77
N LEU A 31 11.21 6.34 -10.41
CA LEU A 31 9.78 6.22 -10.10
C LEU A 31 9.41 6.99 -8.85
N SER A 32 8.20 7.54 -8.76
CA SER A 32 7.66 8.04 -7.48
C SER A 32 7.55 6.89 -6.46
N SER A 33 7.51 7.18 -5.16
CA SER A 33 7.40 6.11 -4.14
C SER A 33 6.17 5.21 -4.38
N ARG A 34 5.03 5.81 -4.75
CA ARG A 34 3.81 5.07 -5.08
C ARG A 34 3.93 4.27 -6.38
N GLY A 35 4.52 4.85 -7.42
CA GLY A 35 4.80 4.14 -8.66
C GLY A 35 5.77 2.97 -8.47
N LEU A 36 6.77 3.14 -7.60
CA LEU A 36 7.72 2.10 -7.22
C LEU A 36 7.03 0.96 -6.45
N ILE A 37 6.18 1.27 -5.47
CA ILE A 37 5.38 0.25 -4.75
C ILE A 37 4.55 -0.56 -5.74
N VAL A 38 3.80 0.10 -6.63
CA VAL A 38 2.98 -0.59 -7.63
C VAL A 38 3.83 -1.45 -8.56
N TYR A 39 4.96 -0.92 -9.04
CA TYR A 39 5.90 -1.67 -9.87
C TYR A 39 6.41 -2.94 -9.15
N LEU A 40 6.79 -2.83 -7.88
CA LEU A 40 7.27 -3.96 -7.09
C LEU A 40 6.16 -4.98 -6.80
N THR A 41 4.94 -4.54 -6.50
CA THR A 41 3.80 -5.45 -6.27
C THR A 41 3.47 -6.27 -7.51
N GLU A 42 3.57 -5.68 -8.70
CA GLU A 42 3.30 -6.39 -9.96
C GLU A 42 4.41 -7.41 -10.29
N ILE A 43 5.66 -7.11 -9.98
CA ILE A 43 6.79 -8.00 -10.25
C ILE A 43 6.94 -9.09 -9.20
N PHE A 44 6.72 -8.74 -7.93
CA PHE A 44 6.78 -9.64 -6.79
C PHE A 44 5.38 -9.69 -6.14
N PRO A 45 4.44 -10.43 -6.75
CA PRO A 45 3.08 -10.52 -6.26
C PRO A 45 3.02 -11.24 -4.91
N ARG A 46 2.03 -10.86 -4.11
CA ARG A 46 1.81 -11.41 -2.77
C ARG A 46 1.36 -12.86 -2.80
N ASP A 47 0.52 -13.22 -3.77
CA ASP A 47 -0.15 -14.52 -3.84
C ASP A 47 0.74 -15.64 -4.40
N GLY A 48 2.06 -15.39 -4.43
CA GLY A 48 3.05 -16.26 -5.02
C GLY A 48 3.26 -15.99 -6.52
N GLN A 49 4.33 -16.55 -7.04
CA GLN A 49 4.68 -16.47 -8.45
C GLN A 49 5.29 -17.80 -8.91
N ASP A 50 5.20 -18.06 -10.22
CA ASP A 50 5.82 -19.23 -10.84
C ASP A 50 7.33 -19.28 -10.52
N TYR A 51 7.82 -20.46 -10.12
CA TYR A 51 9.19 -20.62 -9.63
C TYR A 51 10.25 -20.31 -10.70
N PRO A 52 10.14 -20.80 -11.95
CA PRO A 52 11.00 -20.37 -13.06
C PRO A 52 11.05 -18.85 -13.25
N GLU A 53 9.90 -18.18 -13.16
CA GLU A 53 9.83 -16.72 -13.28
C GLU A 53 10.51 -16.01 -12.10
N HIS A 54 10.24 -16.47 -10.87
CA HIS A 54 10.90 -16.01 -9.65
C HIS A 54 12.43 -16.13 -9.78
N LYS A 55 12.93 -17.28 -10.22
CA LYS A 55 14.36 -17.54 -10.38
C LYS A 55 15.01 -16.58 -11.38
N LYS A 56 14.35 -16.31 -12.52
CA LYS A 56 14.83 -15.32 -13.50
C LYS A 56 14.89 -13.92 -12.91
N LYS A 57 13.87 -13.51 -12.14
CA LYS A 57 13.85 -12.20 -11.47
C LYS A 57 14.98 -12.08 -10.45
N MET A 58 15.24 -13.15 -9.69
CA MET A 58 16.34 -13.20 -8.73
C MET A 58 17.71 -13.09 -9.42
N MET A 59 17.92 -13.73 -10.57
CA MET A 59 19.17 -13.56 -11.34
C MET A 59 19.38 -12.10 -11.77
N ILE A 60 18.31 -11.40 -12.15
CA ILE A 60 18.38 -9.97 -12.50
C ILE A 60 18.74 -9.12 -11.27
N LEU A 61 18.17 -9.41 -10.10
CA LEU A 61 18.53 -8.76 -8.84
C LEU A 61 20.02 -8.96 -8.52
N LYS A 62 20.51 -10.19 -8.58
CA LYS A 62 21.93 -10.54 -8.38
C LYS A 62 22.85 -9.91 -9.43
N SER A 63 22.34 -9.55 -10.60
CA SER A 63 23.13 -8.87 -11.62
C SER A 63 23.36 -7.38 -11.34
N LEU A 64 22.67 -6.77 -10.35
CA LEU A 64 22.86 -5.36 -9.99
C LEU A 64 24.24 -5.11 -9.37
N ASP A 65 24.71 -3.87 -9.47
CA ASP A 65 26.01 -3.48 -8.93
C ASP A 65 25.82 -3.10 -7.44
N LYS A 66 26.89 -3.19 -6.63
CA LYS A 66 26.79 -3.05 -5.17
C LYS A 66 26.28 -1.67 -4.75
N GLU A 67 26.70 -0.64 -5.47
CA GLU A 67 26.31 0.75 -5.28
C GLU A 67 24.80 0.93 -5.57
N ASP A 68 24.30 0.34 -6.66
CA ASP A 68 22.88 0.40 -7.01
C ASP A 68 22.01 -0.30 -5.97
N ILE A 69 22.46 -1.47 -5.50
CA ILE A 69 21.76 -2.23 -4.45
C ILE A 69 21.72 -1.40 -3.15
N THR A 70 22.84 -0.81 -2.75
CA THR A 70 22.93 -0.02 -1.52
C THR A 70 22.07 1.25 -1.60
N CYS A 71 22.09 1.95 -2.74
CA CYS A 71 21.25 3.11 -2.98
C CYS A 71 19.76 2.75 -2.95
N ALA A 72 19.38 1.64 -3.59
CA ALA A 72 18.02 1.15 -3.60
C ALA A 72 17.53 0.79 -2.19
N ILE A 73 18.35 0.09 -1.39
CA ILE A 73 18.02 -0.24 0.02
C ILE A 73 17.76 1.05 0.82
N ALA A 74 18.67 2.03 0.76
CA ALA A 74 18.51 3.30 1.48
C ALA A 74 17.21 4.04 1.09
N ARG A 75 16.86 3.99 -0.20
CA ARG A 75 15.61 4.56 -0.69
C ARG A 75 14.38 3.83 -0.16
N LEU A 76 14.38 2.50 -0.17
CA LEU A 76 13.27 1.68 0.34
C LEU A 76 13.08 1.88 1.85
N ASP A 77 14.18 2.01 2.61
CA ASP A 77 14.12 2.37 4.03
C ASP A 77 13.49 3.75 4.25
N ARG A 78 13.85 4.75 3.43
CA ARG A 78 13.19 6.06 3.48
C ARG A 78 11.70 5.97 3.19
N ILE A 79 11.26 5.11 2.26
CA ILE A 79 9.84 4.91 1.95
C ILE A 79 9.12 4.26 3.14
N ASN A 80 9.74 3.29 3.80
CA ASN A 80 9.18 2.62 4.98
C ASN A 80 9.06 3.53 6.21
N HIS A 81 10.01 4.45 6.41
CA HIS A 81 10.09 5.26 7.63
C HIS A 81 8.96 6.30 7.76
N VAL A 82 8.23 6.63 6.69
CA VAL A 82 7.25 7.74 6.69
C VAL A 82 5.93 7.37 7.37
N ASN A 83 5.75 6.15 7.86
CA ASN A 83 4.40 5.63 7.96
C ASN A 83 4.18 4.76 9.20
N ASP A 84 3.81 5.41 10.29
CA ASP A 84 3.59 4.79 11.59
C ASP A 84 2.13 4.33 11.72
N GLN A 85 1.85 3.14 11.19
CA GLN A 85 0.51 2.56 11.08
C GLN A 85 -0.21 2.39 12.41
N LYS A 86 0.54 2.31 13.51
CA LYS A 86 -0.02 2.18 14.85
C LYS A 86 -0.89 3.39 15.20
N ARG A 87 -0.54 4.58 14.72
CA ARG A 87 -1.34 5.81 14.95
C ARG A 87 -2.71 5.69 14.30
N PHE A 88 -2.81 5.14 13.09
CA PHE A 88 -4.08 5.02 12.38
C PHE A 88 -5.08 4.08 13.05
N PHE A 89 -4.64 2.98 13.66
CA PHE A 89 -5.54 2.09 14.41
C PHE A 89 -6.17 2.78 15.62
N PHE A 90 -5.40 3.58 16.37
CA PHE A 90 -5.94 4.40 17.46
C PHE A 90 -6.92 5.46 16.96
N PHE A 91 -6.65 6.09 15.82
CA PHE A 91 -7.58 7.05 15.20
C PHE A 91 -8.90 6.39 14.77
N ILE A 92 -8.88 5.19 14.18
CA ILE A 92 -10.10 4.47 13.76
C ILE A 92 -10.96 4.10 14.97
N GLY A 93 -10.34 3.60 16.05
CA GLY A 93 -11.06 3.27 17.29
C GLY A 93 -11.73 4.49 17.91
N ALA A 94 -10.98 5.58 18.08
CA ALA A 94 -11.49 6.83 18.63
C ALA A 94 -12.62 7.42 17.77
N MET A 95 -12.46 7.44 16.44
CA MET A 95 -13.51 7.89 15.52
C MET A 95 -14.77 7.02 15.61
N SER A 96 -14.61 5.70 15.72
CA SER A 96 -15.76 4.79 15.88
C SER A 96 -16.54 5.05 17.17
N THR A 97 -15.84 5.35 18.28
CA THR A 97 -16.49 5.72 19.54
C THR A 97 -17.23 7.06 19.44
N ILE A 98 -16.62 8.07 18.80
CA ILE A 98 -17.24 9.39 18.59
C ILE A 98 -18.49 9.26 17.71
N ILE A 99 -18.39 8.49 16.62
CA ILE A 99 -19.52 8.19 15.73
C ILE A 99 -20.63 7.49 16.51
N GLY A 100 -20.31 6.45 17.28
CA GLY A 100 -21.30 5.73 18.09
C GLY A 100 -22.01 6.64 19.11
N ALA A 101 -21.26 7.52 19.79
CA ALA A 101 -21.81 8.50 20.71
C ALA A 101 -22.72 9.50 20.00
N ALA A 102 -22.29 10.05 18.86
CA ALA A 102 -23.07 10.97 18.06
C ALA A 102 -24.37 10.33 17.54
N ILE A 103 -24.31 9.09 17.06
CA ILE A 103 -25.50 8.32 16.65
C ILE A 103 -26.45 8.14 17.84
N GLY A 104 -25.94 7.77 19.01
CA GLY A 104 -26.75 7.62 20.23
C GLY A 104 -27.43 8.92 20.66
N THR A 105 -26.72 10.05 20.59
CA THR A 105 -27.29 11.38 20.89
C THR A 105 -28.32 11.82 19.86
N ILE A 106 -28.08 11.56 18.57
CA ILE A 106 -29.02 11.86 17.49
C ILE A 106 -30.30 11.03 17.70
N LEU A 107 -30.19 9.71 17.88
CA LEU A 107 -31.33 8.82 18.12
C LEU A 107 -32.13 9.20 19.37
N GLY A 108 -31.45 9.67 20.43
CA GLY A 108 -32.11 10.11 21.66
C GLY A 108 -32.89 11.43 21.53
N ASN A 109 -32.61 12.22 20.49
CA ASN A 109 -33.19 13.55 20.27
C ASN A 109 -33.98 13.66 18.96
N ILE A 110 -34.16 12.56 18.22
CA ILE A 110 -35.04 12.57 17.04
C ILE A 110 -36.49 12.55 17.53
N GLU A 111 -37.19 13.63 17.27
CA GLU A 111 -38.65 13.67 17.28
C GLU A 111 -39.12 13.42 15.85
N PHE A 112 -39.85 12.32 15.65
CA PHE A 112 -40.48 12.03 14.36
C PHE A 112 -41.77 12.83 14.26
N ASP A 113 -41.94 13.54 13.14
CA ASP A 113 -43.19 14.22 12.83
C ASP A 113 -44.32 13.17 12.77
N PRO A 114 -45.49 13.38 13.41
CA PRO A 114 -46.63 12.46 13.32
C PRO A 114 -47.10 12.16 11.89
N ASP A 115 -46.77 13.02 10.91
CA ASP A 115 -47.09 12.82 9.49
C ASP A 115 -46.01 12.02 8.71
N GLU A 116 -44.87 11.68 9.32
CA GLU A 116 -43.85 10.86 8.67
C GLU A 116 -44.31 9.40 8.52
N THR A 117 -44.00 8.80 7.37
CA THR A 117 -44.28 7.38 7.18
C THR A 117 -43.24 6.52 7.90
N ASN A 118 -43.65 5.32 8.34
CA ASN A 118 -42.72 4.33 8.91
C ASN A 118 -41.51 4.03 8.01
N LEU A 119 -41.66 4.22 6.70
CA LEU A 119 -40.57 4.06 5.74
C LEU A 119 -39.54 5.18 5.90
N ASP A 120 -39.97 6.44 5.99
CA ASP A 120 -39.10 7.62 6.13
C ASP A 120 -38.25 7.53 7.39
N ILE A 121 -38.88 7.21 8.51
CA ILE A 121 -38.27 6.91 9.81
C ILE A 121 -37.18 5.84 9.68
N ALA A 122 -37.51 4.69 9.06
CA ALA A 122 -36.58 3.58 8.89
C ALA A 122 -35.38 3.97 8.01
N THR A 123 -35.59 4.72 6.93
CA THR A 123 -34.52 5.24 6.07
C THR A 123 -33.59 6.21 6.80
N THR A 124 -34.13 7.10 7.63
CA THR A 124 -33.34 8.07 8.39
C THR A 124 -32.43 7.36 9.38
N ILE A 125 -32.97 6.40 10.14
CA ILE A 125 -32.18 5.54 11.04
C ILE A 125 -31.12 4.77 10.24
N ALA A 126 -31.49 4.15 9.12
CA ALA A 126 -30.54 3.40 8.30
C ALA A 126 -29.39 4.29 7.78
N MET A 127 -29.66 5.51 7.31
CA MET A 127 -28.63 6.43 6.83
C MET A 127 -27.66 6.85 7.94
N ILE A 128 -28.16 7.10 9.15
CA ILE A 128 -27.36 7.44 10.34
C ILE A 128 -26.34 6.34 10.66
N TYR A 129 -26.69 5.06 10.48
CA TYR A 129 -25.78 3.94 10.70
C TYR A 129 -24.90 3.62 9.49
N ILE A 130 -25.45 3.62 8.28
CA ILE A 130 -24.75 3.14 7.08
C ILE A 130 -23.62 4.09 6.67
N VAL A 131 -23.86 5.40 6.67
CA VAL A 131 -22.88 6.39 6.18
C VAL A 131 -21.59 6.35 7.01
N PRO A 132 -21.62 6.39 8.36
CA PRO A 132 -20.40 6.32 9.15
C PRO A 132 -19.69 4.97 9.05
N VAL A 133 -20.42 3.86 8.94
CA VAL A 133 -19.84 2.52 8.73
C VAL A 133 -19.06 2.48 7.42
N ILE A 134 -19.62 3.01 6.32
CA ILE A 134 -18.92 3.09 5.03
C ILE A 134 -17.62 3.91 5.17
N ILE A 135 -17.67 5.05 5.85
CA ILE A 135 -16.48 5.89 6.08
C ILE A 135 -15.41 5.10 6.86
N CYS A 136 -15.78 4.43 7.95
CA CYS A 136 -14.87 3.58 8.73
C CYS A 136 -14.26 2.44 7.89
N LEU A 137 -15.05 1.80 7.03
CA LEU A 137 -14.57 0.75 6.12
C LEU A 137 -13.57 1.30 5.10
N MET A 138 -13.83 2.49 4.54
CA MET A 138 -12.90 3.15 3.61
C MET A 138 -11.54 3.45 4.28
N PHE A 139 -11.56 4.00 5.51
CA PHE A 139 -10.32 4.23 6.26
C PHE A 139 -9.58 2.94 6.61
N SER A 140 -10.31 1.92 7.06
CA SER A 140 -9.73 0.61 7.37
C SER A 140 -9.06 0.00 6.14
N TRP A 141 -9.72 0.07 4.98
CA TRP A 141 -9.16 -0.43 3.73
C TRP A 141 -7.91 0.33 3.30
N ALA A 142 -7.88 1.65 3.48
CA ALA A 142 -6.69 2.46 3.23
C ALA A 142 -5.50 2.04 4.11
N VAL A 143 -5.74 1.79 5.41
CA VAL A 143 -4.71 1.32 6.35
C VAL A 143 -4.20 -0.08 5.98
N ILE A 144 -5.08 -0.98 5.54
CA ILE A 144 -4.70 -2.31 5.09
C ILE A 144 -3.84 -2.23 3.81
N MET A 145 -4.25 -1.43 2.83
CA MET A 145 -3.51 -1.23 1.59
C MET A 145 -2.11 -0.64 1.85
N ASP A 146 -2.01 0.24 2.84
CA ASP A 146 -0.76 0.78 3.32
C ASP A 146 0.16 -0.30 3.92
N SER A 147 -0.41 -1.26 4.65
CA SER A 147 0.29 -2.40 5.23
C SER A 147 0.91 -3.27 4.15
N PHE A 148 0.12 -3.58 3.12
CA PHE A 148 0.58 -4.38 2.01
C PHE A 148 1.67 -3.66 1.22
N SER A 149 1.53 -2.35 1.03
CA SER A 149 2.55 -1.52 0.38
C SER A 149 3.89 -1.62 1.12
N LYS A 150 3.88 -1.53 2.46
CA LYS A 150 5.10 -1.72 3.28
C LYS A 150 5.65 -3.14 3.20
N ALA A 151 4.77 -4.13 3.27
CA ALA A 151 5.19 -5.53 3.18
C ALA A 151 5.92 -5.79 1.85
N THR A 152 5.40 -5.27 0.73
CA THR A 152 6.07 -5.35 -0.58
C THR A 152 7.43 -4.66 -0.57
N VAL A 153 7.53 -3.45 -0.03
CA VAL A 153 8.79 -2.69 0.03
C VAL A 153 9.82 -3.41 0.90
N ASN A 154 9.43 -3.91 2.07
CA ASN A 154 10.29 -4.69 2.95
C ASN A 154 10.75 -5.99 2.31
N TYR A 155 9.82 -6.76 1.75
CA TYR A 155 10.17 -8.00 1.05
C TYR A 155 11.20 -7.76 -0.06
N PHE A 156 10.98 -6.75 -0.90
CA PHE A 156 11.93 -6.42 -1.96
C PHE A 156 13.28 -5.91 -1.42
N LYS A 157 13.28 -5.15 -0.31
CA LYS A 157 14.51 -4.75 0.38
C LYS A 157 15.29 -5.97 0.88
N ASP A 158 14.60 -6.95 1.45
CA ASP A 158 15.23 -8.19 1.94
C ASP A 158 15.84 -8.99 0.79
N LEU A 159 15.18 -9.03 -0.38
CA LEU A 159 15.75 -9.62 -1.60
C LEU A 159 17.03 -8.91 -2.07
N LEU A 160 17.07 -7.58 -1.96
CA LEU A 160 18.26 -6.79 -2.28
C LEU A 160 19.41 -7.03 -1.28
N ILE A 161 19.08 -7.17 0.01
CA ILE A 161 20.06 -7.53 1.04
C ILE A 161 20.65 -8.91 0.75
N LEU A 162 19.81 -9.89 0.43
CA LEU A 162 20.25 -11.23 0.07
C LEU A 162 21.17 -11.22 -1.16
N ALA A 163 20.81 -10.46 -2.20
CA ALA A 163 21.65 -10.31 -3.40
C ALA A 163 22.99 -9.60 -3.11
N ARG A 164 23.03 -8.69 -2.15
CA ARG A 164 24.27 -8.00 -1.72
C ARG A 164 25.17 -8.93 -0.91
N ASP A 165 24.59 -9.68 0.01
CA ASP A 165 25.34 -10.52 0.95
C ASP A 165 25.93 -11.74 0.23
N GLU A 166 25.21 -12.33 -0.72
CA GLU A 166 25.79 -13.36 -1.62
C GLU A 166 26.99 -12.83 -2.42
N LYS A 167 26.90 -11.63 -2.99
CA LYS A 167 28.04 -11.00 -3.68
C LYS A 167 29.23 -10.76 -2.78
N LYS A 168 28.99 -10.43 -1.50
CA LYS A 168 30.06 -10.23 -0.53
C LYS A 168 30.80 -11.55 -0.26
N ASN A 169 30.06 -12.64 -0.11
CA ASN A 169 30.62 -13.97 0.07
C ASN A 169 31.39 -14.46 -1.16
N ASP A 170 30.92 -14.17 -2.37
CA ASP A 170 31.65 -14.52 -3.62
C ASP A 170 33.01 -13.81 -3.72
N ILE A 171 33.13 -12.59 -3.19
CA ILE A 171 34.39 -11.81 -3.19
C ILE A 171 35.36 -12.28 -2.09
N GLU A 172 34.86 -12.84 -0.98
CA GLU A 172 35.69 -13.34 0.13
C GLU A 172 36.24 -14.76 -0.11
N ILE A 173 35.81 -15.43 -1.18
CA ILE A 173 36.24 -16.79 -1.57
C ILE A 173 37.29 -16.74 -2.72
N GLU A 174 37.52 -15.58 -3.35
CA GLU A 174 38.64 -15.30 -4.27
C GLU A 174 39.89 -14.78 -3.53
#